data_AF-A0A7Z0PT27-F1
#
_entry.id   AF-A0A7Z0PT27-F1
#
_cell.length_a   1.000
_cell.length_b   1.000
_cell.length_c   1.000
_cell.angle_alpha   90.00
_cell.angle_beta   90.00
_cell.angle_gamma   90.00
#
_symmetry.space_group_name_H-M   'P 1'
#
loop_
_entity.id
_entity.type
_entity.pdbx_description
1 polymer ?
#
loop_
_entity_poly.entity_id
_entity_poly.type
_entity_poly.pdbx_seq_one_letter_code
_entity_poly.pdbx_strand_id
1 'polypeptide(L)'
;MSVQPEITQRDLRNRSREIMDAIQGGQSFTVTRDGHPIGQLVPLRRRRRFVSRQEFAAMSRTAPDISLDMFRADQDATADHYLDDPYAR
;
A
#
# COMPACT_ATOMS: atom_id res chain seq x y z
N MET A 1 -14.29 6.40 9.56
CA MET A 1 -13.35 7.34 8.89
C MET A 1 -12.33 7.77 9.92
N SER A 2 -11.05 7.39 9.77
CA SER A 2 -10.00 7.90 10.66
C SER A 2 -9.84 9.40 10.41
N VAL A 3 -10.12 10.21 11.42
CA VAL A 3 -9.95 11.66 11.35
C VAL A 3 -8.45 11.93 11.19
N GLN A 4 -8.03 12.36 10.00
CA GLN A 4 -6.65 12.78 9.78
C GLN A 4 -6.47 14.16 10.45
N PRO A 5 -5.45 14.35 11.29
CA PRO A 5 -5.21 15.64 11.93
C PRO A 5 -5.03 16.75 10.88
N GLU A 6 -5.67 17.88 11.12
CA GLU A 6 -5.61 19.05 10.25
C GLU A 6 -4.40 19.92 10.61
N ILE A 7 -3.69 20.40 9.59
CA ILE A 7 -2.55 21.31 9.74
C ILE A 7 -2.69 22.49 8.79
N THR A 8 -2.30 23.66 9.26
CA THR A 8 -2.32 24.91 8.50
C THR A 8 -0.94 25.22 7.91
N GLN A 9 -0.87 26.24 7.05
CA GLN A 9 0.41 26.79 6.59
C GLN A 9 1.30 27.27 7.75
N ARG A 10 0.71 27.79 8.82
CA ARG A 10 1.44 28.22 10.03
C ARG A 10 2.08 27.03 10.74
N ASP A 11 1.39 25.90 10.82
CA ASP A 11 1.92 24.67 11.42
C ASP A 11 3.10 24.13 10.61
N LEU A 12 2.99 24.15 9.28
CA LEU A 12 4.09 23.77 8.39
C LEU A 12 5.34 24.63 8.61
N ARG A 13 5.18 25.94 8.88
CA ARG A 13 6.32 26.83 9.15
C ARG A 13 6.91 26.62 10.55
N ASN A 14 6.07 26.42 11.56
CA ASN A 14 6.50 26.43 12.96
C ASN A 14 6.90 25.04 13.48
N ARG A 15 6.39 23.96 12.88
CA ARG A 15 6.51 22.58 13.37
C ARG A 15 6.94 21.61 12.26
N SER A 16 7.65 22.12 11.24
CA SER A 16 8.07 21.33 10.08
C SER A 16 8.78 20.02 10.47
N ARG A 17 9.74 20.08 11.41
CA ARG A 17 10.47 18.89 11.87
C ARG A 17 9.54 17.84 12.46
N GLU A 18 8.69 18.21 13.42
CA GLU A 18 7.74 17.28 14.06
C GLU A 18 6.78 16.65 13.05
N ILE A 19 6.28 17.46 12.10
CA ILE A 19 5.37 16.99 11.05
C ILE A 19 6.07 15.99 10.13
N MET A 20 7.31 16.27 9.71
CA MET A 20 8.09 15.37 8.86
C MET A 20 8.46 14.08 9.58
N ASP A 21 8.83 14.15 10.86
CA ASP A 21 9.10 12.98 11.70
C ASP A 21 7.84 12.11 11.87
N ALA A 22 6.68 12.73 12.08
CA ALA A 22 5.40 12.02 12.16
C ALA A 22 5.01 11.36 10.82
N ILE A 23 5.20 12.05 9.69
CA ILE A 23 4.99 11.48 8.36
C ILE A 23 5.93 10.29 8.13
N GLN A 24 7.21 10.41 8.50
CA GLN A 24 8.16 9.31 8.42
C GLN A 24 7.75 8.13 9.32
N GLY A 25 7.14 8.41 10.47
CA GLY A 25 6.54 7.42 11.37
C GLY A 25 5.23 6.80 10.87
N GLY A 26 4.68 7.26 9.74
CA GLY A 26 3.48 6.70 9.12
C GLY A 26 2.19 7.49 9.36
N GLN A 27 2.26 8.67 9.98
CA GLN A 27 1.09 9.54 10.18
C GLN A 27 0.76 10.33 8.92
N SER A 28 -0.54 10.51 8.65
CA SER A 28 -1.05 11.37 7.57
C SER A 28 -1.73 12.61 8.12
N PHE A 29 -1.68 13.70 7.37
CA PHE A 29 -2.27 14.99 7.74
C PHE A 29 -3.10 15.57 6.60
N THR A 30 -4.20 16.23 6.94
CA THR A 30 -4.94 17.08 6.00
C THR A 30 -4.39 18.50 6.06
N VAL A 31 -3.94 19.03 4.94
CA VAL A 31 -3.48 20.42 4.84
C VAL A 31 -4.69 21.31 4.56
N THR A 32 -4.86 22.35 5.37
CA THR A 32 -5.93 23.33 5.23
C THR A 32 -5.39 24.74 4.99
N ARG A 33 -6.19 25.54 4.28
CA ARG A 33 -6.01 26.99 4.13
C ARG A 33 -7.32 27.66 4.52
N ASP A 34 -7.28 28.54 5.52
CA ASP A 34 -8.47 29.23 6.04
C ASP A 34 -9.61 28.26 6.41
N GLY A 35 -9.26 27.13 7.05
CA GLY A 35 -10.20 26.07 7.43
C GLY A 35 -10.67 25.16 6.28
N HIS A 36 -10.26 25.43 5.04
CA HIS A 36 -10.66 24.64 3.88
C HIS A 36 -9.58 23.62 3.53
N PRO A 37 -9.90 22.32 3.38
CA PRO A 37 -8.95 21.30 2.94
C PRO A 37 -8.43 21.58 1.53
N ILE A 38 -7.11 21.61 1.38
CA ILE A 38 -6.43 21.86 0.09
C ILE A 38 -5.56 20.69 -0.37
N GLY A 39 -5.22 19.76 0.53
CA GLY A 39 -4.37 18.63 0.20
C GLY A 39 -4.11 17.72 1.38
N GLN A 40 -3.28 16.70 1.15
CA GLN A 40 -2.84 15.77 2.18
C GLN A 40 -1.34 15.59 2.14
N LEU A 41 -0.73 15.49 3.32
CA LEU A 41 0.62 14.96 3.48
C LEU A 41 0.50 13.53 3.97
N VAL A 42 0.92 12.60 3.11
CA VAL A 42 0.84 11.17 3.38
C VAL A 42 2.23 10.53 3.29
N PRO A 43 2.54 9.54 4.15
CA PRO A 43 3.76 8.79 4.03
C PRO A 43 3.82 8.08 2.67
N LEU A 44 4.96 8.15 2.01
CA LEU A 44 5.20 7.38 0.80
C LEU A 44 5.32 5.90 1.17
N ARG A 45 4.30 5.11 0.85
CA ARG A 45 4.40 3.66 1.03
C ARG A 45 5.39 3.10 0.01
N ARG A 46 6.53 2.61 0.50
CA ARG A 46 7.33 1.68 -0.30
C ARG A 46 6.42 0.50 -0.65
N ARG A 47 6.11 0.33 -1.94
CA ARG A 47 5.46 -0.89 -2.43
C ARG A 47 6.33 -2.05 -1.97
N ARG A 48 5.87 -2.79 -0.96
CA ARG A 48 6.52 -4.02 -0.53
C ARG A 48 6.35 -5.00 -1.68
N ARG A 49 7.38 -5.12 -2.51
CA ARG A 49 7.39 -6.10 -3.61
C ARG A 49 7.44 -7.52 -3.07
N PHE A 50 7.95 -7.67 -1.85
CA PHE A 50 8.02 -8.92 -1.12
C PHE A 50 7.50 -8.69 0.31
N VAL A 51 6.73 -9.64 0.80
CA VAL A 51 6.25 -9.71 2.19
C VAL A 51 6.75 -11.01 2.79
N SER A 52 6.95 -11.04 4.12
CA SER A 52 7.26 -12.31 4.78
C SER A 52 6.05 -13.25 4.71
N ARG A 53 6.28 -14.57 4.85
CA ARG A 53 5.18 -15.55 4.95
C ARG A 53 4.20 -15.20 6.06
N GLN A 54 4.71 -14.68 7.18
CA GLN A 54 3.91 -14.28 8.33
C GLN A 54 3.02 -13.07 8.01
N GLU A 55 3.57 -12.05 7.34
CA GLU A 55 2.81 -10.87 6.93
C GLU A 55 1.76 -11.23 5.88
N PHE A 56 2.11 -12.07 4.90
CA PHE A 56 1.17 -12.58 3.92
C PHE A 56 -0.01 -13.29 4.60
N ALA A 57 0.27 -14.24 5.49
CA ALA A 57 -0.77 -14.94 6.24
C ALA A 57 -1.62 -13.98 7.07
N ALA A 58 -0.99 -12.98 7.72
CA ALA A 58 -1.69 -12.00 8.52
C ALA A 58 -2.64 -11.13 7.69
N MET A 59 -2.20 -10.69 6.50
CA MET A 59 -2.99 -9.87 5.57
C MET A 59 -4.12 -10.67 4.89
N SER A 60 -3.89 -11.96 4.63
CA SER A 60 -4.88 -12.83 3.98
C SER A 60 -5.95 -13.38 4.93
N ARG A 61 -5.95 -13.02 6.21
CA ARG A 61 -6.95 -13.51 7.19
C ARG A 61 -8.39 -13.18 6.84
N THR A 62 -8.62 -12.10 6.09
CA THR A 62 -9.96 -11.69 5.63
C THR A 62 -10.19 -12.04 4.16
N ALA A 63 -9.29 -12.79 3.54
CA ALA A 63 -9.49 -13.24 2.17
C ALA A 63 -10.69 -14.21 2.12
N PRO A 64 -11.47 -14.20 1.04
CA PRO A 64 -12.47 -15.23 0.79
C PRO A 64 -11.81 -16.61 0.80
N ASP A 65 -12.57 -17.63 1.20
CA ASP A 65 -12.14 -19.00 1.03
C ASP A 65 -12.06 -19.32 -0.47
N ILE A 66 -10.96 -19.98 -0.87
CA ILE A 66 -10.70 -20.33 -2.27
C ILE A 66 -10.50 -21.83 -2.33
N SER A 67 -11.25 -22.51 -3.20
CA SER A 67 -11.00 -23.91 -3.51
C SER A 67 -9.64 -24.04 -4.19
N LEU A 68 -8.70 -24.70 -3.50
CA LEU A 68 -7.35 -24.91 -3.98
C LEU A 68 -7.32 -25.69 -5.30
N ASP A 69 -8.23 -26.65 -5.46
CA ASP A 69 -8.30 -27.50 -6.66
C ASP A 69 -8.82 -26.69 -7.86
N MET A 70 -9.84 -25.86 -7.67
CA MET A 70 -10.34 -24.96 -8.72
C MET A 70 -9.28 -23.92 -9.10
N PHE A 71 -8.59 -23.35 -8.11
CA PHE A 71 -7.50 -22.41 -8.36
C PHE A 71 -6.38 -23.06 -9.17
N ARG A 72 -5.96 -24.29 -8.84
CA ARG A 72 -4.94 -25.01 -9.59
C ARG A 72 -5.38 -25.30 -11.03
N ALA A 73 -6.61 -25.77 -11.22
CA ALA A 73 -7.14 -26.03 -12.56
C ALA A 73 -7.18 -24.74 -13.44
N ASP A 74 -7.55 -23.60 -12.85
CA ASP A 74 -7.54 -22.30 -13.54
C ASP A 74 -6.11 -21.85 -13.91
N GLN A 75 -5.16 -22.00 -13.00
CA GLN A 75 -3.75 -21.71 -13.28
C GLN A 75 -3.18 -22.63 -14.37
N ASP A 76 -3.48 -23.92 -14.33
CA ASP A 76 -3.01 -24.88 -15.34
C ASP A 76 -3.60 -24.60 -16.73
N ALA A 77 -4.84 -24.13 -16.79
CA ALA A 77 -5.52 -23.77 -18.03
C ALA A 77 -5.02 -22.45 -18.65
N THR A 78 -4.51 -21.54 -17.83
CA THR A 78 -4.05 -20.20 -18.26
C THR A 78 -2.53 -20.10 -18.41
N ALA A 79 -1.78 -20.98 -17.77
CA ALA A 79 -0.34 -21.06 -17.93
C ALA A 79 -0.02 -21.47 -19.37
N ASP A 80 0.75 -20.62 -20.06
CA ASP A 80 1.37 -21.01 -21.32
C ASP A 80 2.54 -21.94 -21.00
N HIS A 81 2.28 -23.25 -21.02
CA HIS A 81 3.28 -24.28 -20.73
C HIS A 81 4.32 -24.43 -21.84
N TYR A 82 4.13 -23.75 -22.97
CA TYR A 82 5.18 -23.61 -23.97
C TYR A 82 6.14 -22.52 -23.51
N LEU A 83 7.14 -22.93 -22.73
CA LEU A 83 8.42 -22.25 -22.79
C LEU A 83 8.82 -22.32 -24.27
N ASP A 84 8.74 -21.20 -25.00
CA ASP A 84 9.32 -21.09 -26.32
C ASP A 84 10.82 -21.38 -26.14
N ASP A 85 11.23 -22.62 -26.35
CA ASP A 85 12.63 -23.03 -26.25
C ASP A 85 13.34 -22.38 -27.43
N PRO A 86 14.13 -21.32 -27.20
CA PRO A 86 14.73 -20.57 -28.30
C PRO A 86 15.79 -21.38 -29.05
N TYR A 87 16.08 -22.63 -28.63
CA TYR A 87 17.05 -23.53 -29.23
C TYR A 87 16.44 -24.83 -29.78
N ALA A 88 15.12 -24.99 -29.78
CA ALA A 88 14.47 -26.12 -30.45
C ALA A 88 14.50 -25.95 -31.98
N ARG A 89 15.62 -26.33 -32.61
CA ARG A 89 15.78 -26.52 -34.06
C ARG A 89 16.41 -27.86 -34.37
#